data_AF-A0A2E8VHV1-F1
#
_entry.id   AF-A0A2E8VHV1-F1
#
_cell.length_a   1.000
_cell.length_b   1.000
_cell.length_c   1.000
_cell.angle_alpha   90.00
_cell.angle_beta   90.00
_cell.angle_gamma   90.00
#
_symmetry.space_group_name_H-M   'P 1'
#
loop_
_entity.id
_entity.type
_entity.pdbx_description
1 polymer ?
#
loop_
_entity_poly.entity_id
_entity_poly.type
_entity_poly.pdbx_seq_one_letter_code
_entity_poly.pdbx_strand_id
1 'polypeptide(L)'
;MVNIKKYRLEDILNLSREEIKEYIISLQQYIHQKLDSGITIDDILDEEDPFEIIEPLLQREEFPIFVLTIINKIQSNTVMNTLLDSIEKGIKKNNEAKLSDQR
;
A
#
# COMPACT_ATOMS: atom_id res chain seq x y z
N MET A 1 -3.58 3.24 16.91
CA MET A 1 -3.74 2.29 15.80
C MET A 1 -4.27 3.05 14.60
N VAL A 2 -3.55 3.00 13.48
CA VAL A 2 -3.98 3.62 12.21
C VAL A 2 -5.15 2.81 11.68
N ASN A 3 -6.30 3.44 11.46
CA ASN A 3 -7.45 2.79 10.85
C ASN A 3 -7.31 2.85 9.32
N ILE A 4 -6.74 1.79 8.77
CA ILE A 4 -6.40 1.69 7.34
C ILE A 4 -7.64 1.75 6.44
N LYS A 5 -8.81 1.36 6.96
CA LYS A 5 -10.11 1.42 6.25
C LYS A 5 -10.56 2.84 5.89
N LYS A 6 -9.84 3.88 6.35
CA LYS A 6 -10.19 5.27 6.09
C LYS A 6 -9.46 5.86 4.88
N TYR A 7 -8.33 5.29 4.46
CA TYR A 7 -7.55 5.87 3.37
C TYR A 7 -8.29 5.70 2.05
N ARG A 8 -8.38 6.80 1.30
CA ARG A 8 -8.65 6.80 -0.13
C ARG A 8 -7.33 7.01 -0.87
N LEU A 9 -7.32 6.76 -2.18
CA LEU A 9 -6.15 7.02 -3.00
C LEU A 9 -5.67 8.48 -2.83
N GLU A 10 -6.58 9.45 -2.75
CA GLU A 10 -6.25 10.87 -2.55
C GLU A 10 -5.51 11.13 -1.25
N ASP A 11 -5.78 10.37 -0.20
CA ASP A 11 -5.07 10.49 1.07
C ASP A 11 -3.62 10.01 0.91
N ILE A 12 -3.42 8.85 0.24
CA ILE A 12 -2.09 8.28 -0.01
C ILE A 12 -1.22 9.19 -0.88
N LEU A 13 -1.81 9.83 -1.90
CA LEU A 13 -1.11 10.75 -2.81
C LEU A 13 -0.47 11.96 -2.10
N ASN A 14 -0.90 12.28 -0.88
CA ASN A 14 -0.41 13.42 -0.09
C ASN A 14 0.50 13.02 1.07
N LEU A 15 0.73 11.72 1.29
CA LEU A 15 1.57 11.25 2.39
C LEU A 15 3.05 11.51 2.11
N SER A 16 3.77 11.88 3.16
CA SER A 16 5.23 11.86 3.18
C SER A 16 5.76 10.41 3.18
N ARG A 17 7.05 10.25 2.87
CA ARG A 17 7.72 8.94 2.89
C ARG A 17 7.53 8.19 4.21
N GLU A 18 7.66 8.89 5.34
CA GLU A 18 7.51 8.25 6.65
C GLU A 18 6.05 7.83 6.89
N GLU A 19 5.08 8.65 6.47
CA GLU A 19 3.66 8.28 6.56
C GLU A 19 3.30 7.10 5.63
N ILE A 20 3.89 7.00 4.44
CA ILE A 20 3.72 5.82 3.56
C ILE A 20 4.31 4.58 4.25
N LYS A 21 5.47 4.72 4.89
CA LYS A 21 6.09 3.62 5.65
C LYS A 21 5.21 3.19 6.82
N GLU A 22 4.66 4.12 7.58
CA GLU A 22 3.71 3.86 8.65
C GLU A 22 2.42 3.18 8.12
N TYR A 23 1.94 3.59 6.95
CA TYR A 23 0.83 2.93 6.26
C TYR A 23 1.14 1.46 5.94
N ILE A 24 2.31 1.16 5.36
CA ILE A 24 2.75 -0.22 5.06
C ILE A 24 2.81 -1.05 6.34
N ILE A 25 3.39 -0.51 7.41
CA ILE A 25 3.49 -1.21 8.71
C ILE A 25 2.10 -1.45 9.31
N SER A 26 1.20 -0.48 9.20
CA SER A 26 -0.17 -0.61 9.68
C SER A 26 -0.91 -1.70 8.90
N LEU A 27 -0.73 -1.74 7.58
CA LEU A 27 -1.30 -2.76 6.70
C LEU A 27 -0.81 -4.17 7.05
N GLN A 28 0.50 -4.32 7.31
CA GLN A 28 1.08 -5.57 7.82
C GLN A 28 0.43 -6.00 9.15
N GLN A 29 0.26 -5.06 10.09
CA GLN A 29 -0.35 -5.36 11.39
C GLN A 29 -1.80 -5.81 11.23
N TYR A 30 -2.57 -5.13 10.40
CA TYR A 30 -3.98 -5.41 10.19
C TYR A 30 -4.23 -6.74 9.48
N ILE A 31 -3.50 -7.03 8.40
CA ILE A 31 -3.59 -8.32 7.71
C ILE A 31 -3.31 -9.45 8.69
N HIS A 32 -2.26 -9.33 9.49
CA HIS A 32 -1.96 -10.37 10.46
C HIS A 32 -2.95 -10.44 11.62
N GLN A 33 -3.55 -9.35 12.07
CA GLN A 33 -4.64 -9.45 13.05
C GLN A 33 -5.79 -10.31 12.53
N LYS A 34 -6.14 -10.20 11.24
CA LYS A 34 -7.13 -11.08 10.61
C LYS A 34 -6.62 -12.52 10.48
N LEU A 35 -5.42 -12.73 9.95
CA LEU A 35 -4.84 -14.08 9.80
C LEU A 35 -4.70 -14.81 11.15
N ASP A 36 -4.24 -14.13 12.19
CA ASP A 36 -4.08 -14.66 13.54
C ASP A 36 -5.46 -14.99 14.19
N SER A 37 -6.55 -14.39 13.70
CA SER A 37 -7.93 -14.71 14.09
C SER A 37 -8.54 -15.90 13.33
N GLY A 38 -7.79 -16.49 12.40
CA GLY A 38 -8.23 -17.64 11.61
C GLY A 38 -8.93 -17.30 10.28
N ILE A 39 -9.01 -16.01 9.91
CA ILE A 39 -9.52 -15.57 8.61
C ILE A 39 -8.45 -15.87 7.54
N THR A 40 -8.84 -16.45 6.42
CA THR A 40 -7.89 -16.75 5.33
C THR A 40 -7.61 -15.53 4.48
N ILE A 41 -6.51 -15.54 3.71
CA ILE A 41 -6.23 -14.43 2.80
C ILE A 41 -7.32 -14.28 1.72
N ASP A 42 -7.89 -15.38 1.26
CA ASP A 42 -8.96 -15.38 0.25
C ASP A 42 -10.20 -14.69 0.81
N ASP A 43 -10.61 -15.00 2.05
CA ASP A 43 -11.74 -14.34 2.71
C ASP A 43 -11.50 -12.82 2.89
N ILE A 44 -10.25 -12.40 3.16
CA ILE A 44 -9.90 -10.97 3.29
C ILE A 44 -10.06 -10.25 1.95
N LEU A 45 -9.60 -10.88 0.87
CA LEU A 45 -9.66 -10.33 -0.49
C LEU A 45 -11.10 -10.25 -1.00
N ASP A 46 -11.93 -11.25 -0.69
CA ASP A 46 -13.34 -11.28 -1.07
C ASP A 46 -14.17 -10.18 -0.38
N GLU A 47 -13.80 -9.78 0.84
CA GLU A 47 -14.56 -8.80 1.61
C GLU A 47 -14.17 -7.33 1.35
N GLU A 48 -12.88 -7.01 1.22
CA GLU A 48 -12.45 -5.60 1.17
C GLU A 48 -11.25 -5.26 0.29
N ASP A 49 -10.52 -6.23 -0.25
CA ASP A 49 -9.21 -6.06 -0.91
C ASP A 49 -8.36 -4.88 -0.37
N PRO A 50 -7.63 -5.06 0.73
CA PRO A 50 -6.90 -3.97 1.37
C PRO A 50 -5.67 -3.50 0.58
N PHE A 51 -5.37 -4.12 -0.58
CA PHE A 51 -4.28 -3.75 -1.46
C PHE A 51 -4.73 -2.83 -2.61
N GLU A 52 -6.02 -2.79 -2.94
CA GLU A 52 -6.59 -2.06 -4.09
C GLU A 52 -6.13 -0.58 -4.11
N ILE A 53 -6.10 0.07 -2.95
CA ILE A 53 -5.77 1.51 -2.84
C ILE A 53 -4.37 1.83 -3.39
N ILE A 54 -3.39 0.94 -3.21
CA ILE A 54 -2.01 1.19 -3.65
C ILE A 54 -1.78 0.75 -5.10
N GLU A 55 -2.62 -0.14 -5.64
CA GLU A 55 -2.43 -0.77 -6.94
C GLU A 55 -2.17 0.25 -8.08
N PRO A 56 -2.90 1.39 -8.18
CA PRO A 56 -2.66 2.39 -9.23
C PRO A 56 -1.30 3.10 -9.15
N LEU A 57 -0.59 2.98 -8.03
CA LEU A 57 0.71 3.62 -7.78
C LEU A 57 1.89 2.70 -8.09
N LEU A 58 1.65 1.41 -8.32
CA LEU A 58 2.69 0.42 -8.55
C LEU A 58 2.72 -0.03 -10.02
N GLN A 59 3.90 -0.43 -10.49
CA GLN A 59 4.00 -1.17 -11.73
C GLN A 59 3.44 -2.59 -11.55
N ARG A 60 3.01 -3.21 -12.66
CA ARG A 60 2.43 -4.56 -12.64
C ARG A 60 3.33 -5.57 -11.93
N GLU A 61 4.64 -5.47 -12.11
CA GLU A 61 5.62 -6.38 -11.52
C GLU A 61 5.89 -6.08 -10.03
N GLU A 62 5.61 -4.85 -9.59
CA GLU A 62 5.84 -4.39 -8.21
C GLU A 62 4.67 -4.74 -7.29
N PHE A 63 3.44 -4.84 -7.82
CA PHE A 63 2.25 -5.14 -7.02
C PHE A 63 2.32 -6.51 -6.31
N PRO A 64 2.70 -7.64 -6.97
CA PRO A 64 2.89 -8.91 -6.26
C PRO A 64 3.96 -8.85 -5.17
N ILE A 65 5.03 -8.06 -5.38
CA ILE A 65 6.09 -7.87 -4.38
C ILE A 65 5.55 -7.13 -3.15
N PHE A 66 4.72 -6.11 -3.38
CA PHE A 66 4.02 -5.39 -2.31
C PHE A 66 3.13 -6.34 -1.50
N VAL A 67 2.25 -7.09 -2.16
CA VAL A 67 1.34 -8.06 -1.50
C VAL A 67 2.12 -9.07 -0.66
N LEU A 68 3.16 -9.69 -1.23
CA LEU A 68 4.01 -10.63 -0.49
C LEU A 68 4.73 -9.97 0.69
N THR A 69 5.15 -8.72 0.56
CA THR A 69 5.80 -7.97 1.64
C THR A 69 4.85 -7.72 2.80
N ILE A 70 3.58 -7.44 2.51
CA ILE A 70 2.57 -7.26 3.55
C ILE A 70 2.26 -8.58 4.25
N ILE A 71 1.93 -9.63 3.49
CA ILE A 71 1.51 -10.94 4.02
C ILE A 71 2.63 -11.59 4.84
N ASN A 72 3.90 -11.39 4.46
CA ASN A 72 5.04 -11.99 5.16
C ASN A 72 5.67 -11.06 6.20
N LYS A 73 5.08 -9.89 6.51
CA LYS A 73 5.65 -8.90 7.46
C LYS A 73 7.12 -8.57 7.16
N ILE A 74 7.50 -8.48 5.88
CA ILE A 74 8.89 -8.17 5.51
C ILE A 74 9.15 -6.70 5.82
N GLN A 75 10.11 -6.44 6.72
CA GLN A 75 10.50 -5.09 7.15
C GLN A 75 12.00 -4.80 6.96
N SER A 76 12.66 -5.59 6.10
CA SER A 76 14.03 -5.32 5.70
C SER A 76 14.16 -3.92 5.12
N ASN A 77 15.16 -3.15 5.57
CA ASN A 77 15.43 -1.80 5.08
C ASN A 77 15.51 -1.74 3.55
N THR A 78 16.12 -2.75 2.92
CA THR A 78 16.22 -2.81 1.45
C THR A 78 14.85 -2.91 0.80
N VAL A 79 14.02 -3.86 1.25
CA VAL A 79 12.69 -4.09 0.67
C VAL A 79 11.78 -2.88 0.93
N MET A 80 11.78 -2.37 2.16
CA MET A 80 10.97 -1.20 2.52
C MET A 80 11.36 0.02 1.69
N ASN A 81 12.66 0.31 1.54
CA ASN A 81 13.09 1.44 0.71
C ASN A 81 12.71 1.25 -0.76
N THR A 82 12.84 0.05 -1.30
CA THR A 82 12.41 -0.22 -2.68
C THR A 82 10.92 0.03 -2.87
N LEU A 83 10.07 -0.45 -1.97
CA LEU A 83 8.62 -0.21 -2.05
C LEU A 83 8.26 1.27 -1.90
N LEU A 84 8.91 1.98 -0.97
CA LEU A 84 8.71 3.42 -0.79
C LEU A 84 9.09 4.18 -2.06
N ASP A 85 10.22 3.84 -2.68
CA ASP A 85 10.65 4.47 -3.93
C ASP A 85 9.67 4.20 -5.08
N SER A 86 9.10 3.00 -5.17
CA SER A 86 8.08 2.65 -6.17
C SER A 86 6.79 3.44 -5.97
N ILE A 87 6.29 3.50 -4.73
CA ILE A 87 5.06 4.26 -4.40
C ILE A 87 5.27 5.76 -4.65
N GLU A 88 6.38 6.35 -4.21
CA GLU A 88 6.69 7.77 -4.46
C GLU A 88 6.75 8.09 -5.97
N LYS A 89 7.33 7.20 -6.78
CA LYS A 89 7.32 7.33 -8.25
C LYS A 89 5.89 7.29 -8.80
N GLY A 90 5.05 6.39 -8.28
CA GLY A 90 3.63 6.30 -8.63
C GLY A 90 2.87 7.59 -8.32
N ILE A 91 3.03 8.10 -7.09
CA ILE A 91 2.43 9.36 -6.63
C ILE A 91 2.84 10.51 -7.55
N LYS A 92 4.14 10.63 -7.84
CA LYS A 92 4.67 11.67 -8.71
C LYS A 92 4.02 11.63 -10.11
N LYS A 93 3.95 10.45 -10.73
CA LYS A 93 3.31 10.26 -12.04
C LYS A 93 1.82 10.62 -12.01
N ASN A 94 1.10 10.20 -10.97
CA ASN A 94 -0.33 10.50 -10.83
C ASN A 94 -0.57 12.02 -10.71
N ASN A 95 0.24 12.70 -9.89
CA ASN A 95 0.16 14.15 -9.71
C ASN A 95 0.54 14.93 -10.97
N GLU A 96 1.52 14.45 -11.74
CA GLU A 96 1.89 15.03 -13.05
C GLU A 96 0.76 14.89 -14.09
N ALA A 97 0.10 13.74 -14.16
CA ALA A 97 -1.04 13.52 -15.06
C ALA A 97 -2.23 14.43 -14.72
N LYS A 98 -2.53 14.63 -13.43
CA LYS A 98 -3.58 15.58 -13.00
C LYS A 98 -3.29 17.02 -13.42
N LEU A 99 -2.02 17.43 -13.46
CA LEU A 99 -1.61 18.78 -13.89
C LEU A 99 -1.66 18.95 -15.41
N SER A 100 -1.53 17.88 -16.20
CA SER A 100 -1.68 17.95 -17.66
C SER A 100 -3.14 18.03 -18.10
N ASP A 101 -4.06 17.38 -17.38
CA ASP A 101 -5.50 17.40 -17.71
C ASP A 101 -6.18 18.74 -17.40
N GLN A 102 -5.50 19.63 -16.67
CA GLN A 102 -5.96 20.98 -16.32
C GLN A 102 -5.46 22.07 -17.27
N ARG A 103 -4.75 21.72 -18.36
CA ARG A 103 -4.16 22.66 -19.32
C ARG A 103 -4.84 22.67 -20.68
#